data_AF-A0A7S4PL39-F1
#
_entry.id   AF-A0A7S4PL39-F1
#
_cell.length_a   1.000
_cell.length_b   1.000
_cell.length_c   1.000
_cell.angle_alpha   90.00
_cell.angle_beta   90.00
_cell.angle_gamma   90.00
#
_symmetry.space_group_name_H-M   'P 1'
#
loop_
_entity.id
_entity.type
_entity.pdbx_description
1 polymer ?
#
loop_
_entity_poly.entity_id
_entity_poly.type
_entity_poly.pdbx_seq_one_letter_code
_entity_poly.pdbx_strand_id
1 'polypeptide(L)'
;NNCPVGGKAGQRNHFSRRKGIADAEAKKVGGNMAGKTGEKDWLHINSVAYDPVRDQIILSHNIHSEIVIINHGQKDEGIVYRWGNPSVYRHGSRTDQKLFCQHSVCVIRGTNTPSDGNLLYFNNGRIPDREWSTVEEIELPEKEKNSGIYEREQGKPFGPEGPCWTFGSKKDRRDSFYCTHISACQRLSNNNTLITLGPQGIMFEITPEGEEVWRYVCPLIHNLTHDYPHTSTPQGQLRAYGEKCSLFNAFKYVKDHPALKDKKLHPIRYLEV
;
A
#
# COMPACT_ATOMS: atom_id res chain seq x y z
N ASN A 1 1.84 -14.74 -0.69
CA ASN A 1 0.76 -13.77 -0.95
C ASN A 1 0.83 -13.26 -2.38
N ASN A 2 0.28 -14.00 -3.34
CA ASN A 2 0.21 -13.53 -4.73
C ASN A 2 -0.97 -12.57 -4.84
N CYS A 3 -0.74 -11.26 -4.68
CA CYS A 3 -1.68 -10.30 -5.26
C CYS A 3 -1.48 -10.45 -6.78
N PRO A 4 -2.48 -10.93 -7.53
CA PRO A 4 -2.29 -11.19 -8.95
C PRO A 4 -1.91 -9.89 -9.64
N VAL A 5 -0.90 -10.00 -10.49
CA VAL A 5 -0.36 -8.90 -11.30
C VAL A 5 -1.52 -8.21 -12.03
N GLY A 6 -1.74 -6.93 -11.78
CA GLY A 6 -2.80 -6.17 -12.46
C GLY A 6 -4.19 -6.20 -11.81
N GLY A 7 -4.29 -6.54 -10.52
CA GLY A 7 -5.54 -6.46 -9.75
C GLY A 7 -6.46 -7.67 -9.95
N LYS A 8 -7.22 -8.04 -8.91
CA LYS A 8 -8.09 -9.23 -8.97
C LYS A 8 -9.29 -8.98 -9.89
N ALA A 9 -9.72 -10.02 -10.60
CA ALA A 9 -10.86 -9.96 -11.51
C ALA A 9 -12.17 -9.47 -10.87
N GLY A 10 -12.29 -9.53 -9.53
CA GLY A 10 -13.42 -8.97 -8.77
C GLY A 10 -13.58 -7.46 -8.88
N GLN A 11 -12.58 -6.74 -9.40
CA GLN A 11 -12.68 -5.31 -9.70
C GLN A 11 -13.25 -5.01 -11.10
N ARG A 12 -13.53 -6.02 -11.92
CA ARG A 12 -14.14 -5.85 -13.24
C ARG A 12 -15.65 -5.92 -13.07
N ASN A 13 -16.33 -4.88 -13.55
CA ASN A 13 -17.78 -4.82 -13.58
C ASN A 13 -18.36 -6.16 -14.10
N HIS A 14 -19.25 -6.81 -13.34
CA HIS A 14 -19.85 -8.09 -13.73
C HIS A 14 -20.55 -8.02 -15.11
N PHE A 15 -20.94 -6.83 -15.56
CA PHE A 15 -21.51 -6.61 -16.90
C PHE A 15 -20.53 -6.86 -18.06
N SER A 16 -19.20 -6.87 -17.83
CA SER A 16 -18.19 -7.19 -18.85
C SER A 16 -17.69 -8.63 -18.80
N ARG A 17 -18.15 -9.45 -17.84
CA ARG A 17 -17.91 -10.90 -17.88
C ARG A 17 -18.76 -11.49 -19.01
N ARG A 18 -18.16 -11.66 -20.20
CA ARG A 18 -18.69 -12.62 -21.18
C ARG A 18 -18.83 -13.97 -20.47
N LYS A 19 -20.04 -14.53 -20.51
CA LYS A 19 -20.48 -15.75 -19.81
C LYS A 19 -19.69 -17.04 -20.14
N GLY A 20 -18.54 -16.97 -20.82
CA GLY A 20 -17.84 -18.13 -21.38
C GLY A 20 -16.31 -18.14 -21.29
N ILE A 21 -15.65 -17.15 -20.65
CA ILE A 21 -14.17 -17.18 -20.53
C ILE A 21 -13.72 -17.91 -19.25
N ALA A 22 -14.54 -17.91 -18.19
CA ALA A 22 -14.18 -18.54 -16.91
C ALA A 22 -14.11 -20.08 -16.98
N ASP A 23 -14.86 -20.72 -17.89
CA ASP A 23 -14.95 -22.18 -17.96
C ASP A 23 -13.92 -22.85 -18.88
N ALA A 24 -13.34 -22.12 -19.84
CA ALA A 24 -12.48 -22.72 -20.85
C ALA A 24 -11.04 -22.98 -20.37
N GLU A 25 -10.50 -22.12 -19.50
CA GLU A 25 -9.12 -22.28 -18.97
C GLU A 25 -9.06 -23.09 -17.67
N ALA A 26 -10.15 -23.18 -16.91
CA ALA A 26 -10.18 -23.91 -15.64
C ALA A 26 -10.06 -25.44 -15.80
N LYS A 27 -10.31 -25.99 -16.98
CA LYS A 27 -10.35 -27.45 -17.21
C LYS A 27 -9.00 -28.13 -17.48
N LYS A 28 -7.89 -27.39 -17.65
CA LYS A 28 -6.59 -27.99 -18.04
C LYS A 28 -5.57 -28.20 -16.93
N VAL A 29 -5.84 -27.79 -15.69
CA VAL A 29 -4.89 -28.02 -14.59
C VAL A 29 -5.62 -28.75 -13.46
N GLY A 30 -5.48 -30.07 -13.46
CA GLY A 30 -6.03 -30.94 -12.43
C GLY A 30 -5.52 -30.53 -11.05
N GLY A 31 -6.47 -30.27 -10.14
CA GLY A 31 -6.21 -29.93 -8.76
C GLY A 31 -7.25 -28.92 -8.26
N ASN A 32 -7.87 -29.20 -7.12
CA ASN A 32 -8.77 -28.26 -6.44
C ASN A 32 -8.05 -26.92 -6.18
N MET A 33 -8.22 -25.94 -7.07
CA MET A 33 -7.54 -24.63 -7.03
C MET A 33 -8.43 -23.56 -6.40
N ALA A 34 -9.11 -23.88 -5.29
CA ALA A 34 -9.77 -22.85 -4.49
C ALA A 34 -8.73 -21.82 -4.02
N GLY A 35 -8.91 -20.54 -4.37
CA GLY A 35 -8.07 -19.43 -3.89
C GLY A 35 -6.97 -18.94 -4.83
N LYS A 36 -6.71 -19.59 -5.98
CA LYS A 36 -5.67 -19.13 -6.93
C LYS A 36 -6.12 -18.06 -7.94
N THR A 37 -7.42 -17.94 -8.21
CA THR A 37 -7.98 -16.92 -9.13
C THR A 37 -8.35 -15.60 -8.44
N GLY A 38 -8.25 -15.54 -7.10
CA GLY A 38 -8.67 -14.37 -6.33
C GLY A 38 -10.18 -14.16 -6.25
N GLU A 39 -11.00 -15.03 -6.84
CA GLU A 39 -12.46 -14.87 -6.95
C GLU A 39 -13.21 -15.02 -5.61
N LYS A 40 -12.55 -15.57 -4.57
CA LYS A 40 -13.09 -15.64 -3.20
C LYS A 40 -12.54 -14.55 -2.28
N ASP A 41 -11.51 -13.82 -2.72
CA ASP A 41 -10.94 -12.73 -1.94
C ASP A 41 -11.56 -11.40 -2.38
N TRP A 42 -12.71 -11.13 -1.79
CA TRP A 42 -13.59 -10.03 -2.17
C TRP A 42 -13.22 -8.70 -1.50
N LEU A 43 -12.51 -8.72 -0.36
CA LEU A 43 -12.08 -7.50 0.33
C LEU A 43 -10.59 -7.20 0.11
N HIS A 44 -9.73 -8.19 0.34
CA HIS A 44 -8.27 -8.05 0.46
C HIS A 44 -7.86 -6.82 1.27
N ILE A 45 -8.31 -6.75 2.53
CA ILE A 45 -7.78 -5.75 3.47
C ILE A 45 -6.31 -6.09 3.72
N ASN A 46 -5.42 -5.16 3.42
CA ASN A 46 -3.97 -5.39 3.43
C ASN A 46 -3.21 -4.45 4.37
N SER A 47 -3.89 -3.50 4.99
CA SER A 47 -3.32 -2.58 5.98
C SER A 47 -4.40 -2.12 6.94
N VAL A 48 -4.00 -1.96 8.20
CA VAL A 48 -4.80 -1.41 9.30
C VAL A 48 -3.91 -0.39 10.01
N ALA A 49 -4.45 0.80 10.24
CA ALA A 49 -3.84 1.81 11.09
C ALA A 49 -4.85 2.26 12.15
N TYR A 50 -4.37 2.60 13.34
CA TYR A 50 -5.17 3.20 14.39
C TYR A 50 -4.68 4.63 14.63
N ASP A 51 -5.61 5.56 14.70
CA ASP A 51 -5.34 6.95 15.03
C ASP A 51 -5.84 7.27 16.45
N PRO A 52 -4.94 7.37 17.43
CA PRO A 52 -5.34 7.62 18.82
C PRO A 52 -5.90 9.02 19.04
N VAL A 53 -5.62 9.98 18.14
CA VAL A 53 -6.13 11.37 18.30
C VAL A 53 -7.61 11.44 17.94
N ARG A 54 -8.00 10.73 16.88
CA ARG A 54 -9.39 10.68 16.39
C ARG A 54 -10.19 9.51 16.97
N ASP A 55 -9.51 8.60 17.67
CA ASP A 55 -10.02 7.29 18.08
C ASP A 55 -10.72 6.53 16.94
N GLN A 56 -9.97 6.33 15.86
CA GLN A 56 -10.47 5.78 14.59
C GLN A 56 -9.56 4.71 14.01
N ILE A 57 -10.16 3.78 13.27
CA ILE A 57 -9.47 2.70 12.56
C ILE A 57 -9.50 2.98 11.07
N ILE A 58 -8.33 2.96 10.42
CA ILE A 58 -8.17 3.20 8.98
C ILE A 58 -7.81 1.86 8.32
N LEU A 59 -8.59 1.47 7.32
CA LEU A 59 -8.42 0.24 6.57
C LEU A 59 -8.08 0.53 5.12
N SER A 60 -7.12 -0.22 4.57
CA SER A 60 -6.88 -0.24 3.12
C SER A 60 -7.58 -1.43 2.49
N HIS A 61 -8.62 -1.16 1.68
CA HIS A 61 -9.38 -2.15 0.94
C HIS A 61 -8.84 -2.24 -0.50
N ASN A 62 -7.95 -3.20 -0.75
CA ASN A 62 -7.27 -3.30 -2.03
C ASN A 62 -8.22 -3.61 -3.20
N ILE A 63 -9.17 -4.53 -3.00
CA ILE A 63 -10.13 -4.94 -4.06
C ILE A 63 -11.15 -3.87 -4.35
N HIS A 64 -11.43 -2.98 -3.42
CA HIS A 64 -12.34 -1.88 -3.69
C HIS A 64 -11.60 -0.64 -4.18
N SER A 65 -10.27 -0.64 -4.08
CA SER A 65 -9.45 0.55 -4.22
C SER A 65 -9.96 1.69 -3.34
N GLU A 66 -10.23 1.37 -2.08
CA GLU A 66 -10.75 2.33 -1.10
C GLU A 66 -9.91 2.36 0.17
N ILE A 67 -9.72 3.55 0.72
CA ILE A 67 -9.39 3.73 2.13
C ILE A 67 -10.70 3.99 2.86
N VAL A 68 -10.94 3.23 3.93
CA VAL A 68 -12.15 3.31 4.76
C VAL A 68 -11.75 3.66 6.19
N ILE A 69 -12.45 4.61 6.80
CA ILE A 69 -12.25 4.97 8.21
C ILE A 69 -13.50 4.57 9.00
N ILE A 70 -13.27 3.86 10.09
CA ILE A 70 -14.28 3.39 11.02
C ILE A 70 -14.14 4.17 12.32
N ASN A 71 -15.24 4.69 12.83
CA ASN A 71 -15.30 5.29 14.14
C ASN A 71 -15.20 4.18 15.20
N HIS A 72 -14.09 4.17 15.96
CA HIS A 72 -13.88 3.20 17.02
C HIS A 72 -14.49 3.68 18.34
N GLY A 73 -14.39 4.99 18.62
CA GLY A 73 -14.89 5.60 19.85
C GLY A 73 -16.41 5.65 19.98
N GLN A 74 -17.15 5.63 18.86
CA GLN A 74 -18.62 5.66 18.85
C GLN A 74 -19.20 4.50 18.04
N LYS A 75 -19.64 3.46 18.75
CA LYS A 75 -20.08 2.18 18.18
C LYS A 75 -21.21 2.28 17.15
N ASP A 76 -22.03 3.33 17.21
CA ASP A 76 -23.21 3.49 16.36
C ASP A 76 -22.93 4.20 15.02
N GLU A 77 -21.77 4.85 14.86
CA GLU A 77 -21.46 5.61 13.64
C GLU A 77 -20.84 4.74 12.51
N GLY A 78 -20.19 3.63 12.86
CA GLY A 78 -19.65 2.69 11.88
C GLY A 78 -18.62 3.32 10.92
N ILE A 79 -18.87 3.27 9.61
CA ILE A 79 -17.97 3.83 8.58
C ILE A 79 -18.25 5.33 8.43
N VAL A 80 -17.27 6.16 8.78
CA VAL A 80 -17.38 7.63 8.78
C VAL A 80 -16.73 8.30 7.58
N TYR A 81 -15.82 7.61 6.88
CA TYR A 81 -15.16 8.14 5.68
C TYR A 81 -14.76 7.04 4.71
N ARG A 82 -14.88 7.34 3.41
CA ARG A 82 -14.49 6.46 2.31
C ARG A 82 -13.87 7.30 1.20
N TRP A 83 -12.69 6.91 0.73
CA TRP A 83 -11.97 7.65 -0.30
C TRP A 83 -11.25 6.74 -1.27
N GLY A 84 -11.10 7.19 -2.51
CA GLY A 84 -10.30 6.53 -3.54
C GLY A 84 -11.09 5.88 -4.68
N ASN A 85 -12.27 5.31 -4.43
CA ASN A 85 -13.15 4.80 -5.49
C ASN A 85 -14.64 5.08 -5.20
N PRO A 86 -15.11 6.30 -5.54
CA PRO A 86 -16.49 6.74 -5.33
C PRO A 86 -17.60 5.82 -5.86
N SER A 87 -17.32 5.07 -6.93
CA SER A 87 -18.30 4.20 -7.55
C SER A 87 -18.74 3.04 -6.65
N VAL A 88 -17.89 2.59 -5.71
CA VAL A 88 -18.18 1.47 -4.81
C VAL A 88 -19.27 1.82 -3.80
N TYR A 89 -19.43 3.10 -3.46
CA TYR A 89 -20.47 3.61 -2.58
C TYR A 89 -21.48 4.52 -3.29
N ARG A 90 -21.60 4.39 -4.62
CA ARG A 90 -22.60 5.06 -5.47
C ARG A 90 -22.55 6.60 -5.42
N HIS A 91 -21.35 7.17 -5.28
CA HIS A 91 -21.13 8.62 -5.22
C HIS A 91 -20.14 9.12 -6.27
N GLY A 92 -19.94 8.36 -7.34
CA GLY A 92 -19.16 8.79 -8.50
C GLY A 92 -19.05 7.68 -9.54
N SER A 93 -18.19 7.91 -10.51
CA SER A 93 -17.97 7.07 -11.68
C SER A 93 -16.53 6.56 -11.73
N ARG A 94 -16.19 5.83 -12.79
CA ARG A 94 -14.83 5.33 -13.01
C ARG A 94 -13.80 6.47 -13.18
N THR A 95 -14.21 7.63 -13.67
CA THR A 95 -13.30 8.78 -13.85
C THR A 95 -12.93 9.45 -12.52
N ASP A 96 -13.69 9.19 -11.47
CA ASP A 96 -13.47 9.76 -10.13
C ASP A 96 -12.52 8.90 -9.28
N GLN A 97 -12.13 7.71 -9.76
CA GLN A 97 -11.25 6.79 -9.05
C GLN A 97 -9.81 7.35 -8.96
N LYS A 98 -9.26 7.36 -7.75
CA LYS A 98 -7.91 7.85 -7.40
C LYS A 98 -6.96 6.73 -6.98
N LEU A 99 -7.49 5.73 -6.30
CA LEU A 99 -6.71 4.59 -5.79
C LEU A 99 -6.77 3.40 -6.75
N PHE A 100 -5.68 2.65 -6.81
CA PHE A 100 -5.56 1.47 -7.65
C PHE A 100 -4.74 0.41 -6.91
N CYS A 101 -5.44 -0.52 -6.24
CA CYS A 101 -4.82 -1.64 -5.51
C CYS A 101 -3.75 -1.18 -4.49
N GLN A 102 -4.03 -0.10 -3.76
CA GLN A 102 -3.14 0.52 -2.78
C GLN A 102 -2.81 -0.41 -1.60
N HIS A 103 -1.73 -0.09 -0.90
CA HIS A 103 -1.22 -0.77 0.30
C HIS A 103 -0.75 0.25 1.34
N SER A 104 -0.49 -0.24 2.57
CA SER A 104 0.26 0.48 3.61
C SER A 104 -0.30 1.86 3.96
N VAL A 105 -1.62 1.98 4.08
CA VAL A 105 -2.21 3.21 4.65
C VAL A 105 -1.77 3.37 6.10
N CYS A 106 -1.29 4.56 6.45
CA CYS A 106 -0.92 4.95 7.80
C CYS A 106 -1.26 6.42 8.05
N VAL A 107 -1.39 6.80 9.32
CA VAL A 107 -1.55 8.21 9.72
C VAL A 107 -0.18 8.78 10.06
N ILE A 108 0.14 9.93 9.47
CA ILE A 108 1.36 10.67 9.81
C ILE A 108 1.15 11.30 11.19
N ARG A 109 2.05 11.03 12.13
CA ARG A 109 2.00 11.56 13.51
C ARG A 109 3.41 11.87 14.01
N GLY A 110 3.52 12.90 14.85
CA GLY A 110 4.77 13.26 15.54
C GLY A 110 5.80 13.94 14.65
N THR A 111 5.40 14.48 13.50
CA THR A 111 6.29 15.22 12.60
C THR A 111 6.34 16.71 12.92
N ASN A 112 5.35 17.24 13.65
CA ASN A 112 5.17 18.67 13.91
C ASN A 112 5.14 19.52 12.62
N THR A 113 4.63 18.94 11.54
CA THR A 113 4.45 19.61 10.23
C THR A 113 2.97 19.70 9.88
N PRO A 114 2.58 20.46 8.83
CA PRO A 114 1.22 20.42 8.31
C PRO A 114 0.72 19.00 7.99
N SER A 115 1.63 18.09 7.60
CA SER A 115 1.35 16.66 7.38
C SER A 115 0.90 15.89 8.62
N ASP A 116 1.09 16.40 9.84
CA ASP A 116 0.63 15.70 11.04
C ASP A 116 -0.91 15.60 11.03
N GLY A 117 -1.39 14.35 11.04
CA GLY A 117 -2.79 13.98 10.90
C GLY A 117 -3.22 13.57 9.49
N ASN A 118 -2.36 13.74 8.47
CA ASN A 118 -2.64 13.31 7.11
C ASN A 118 -2.51 11.78 6.96
N LEU A 119 -3.09 11.23 5.90
CA LEU A 119 -2.89 9.83 5.53
C LEU A 119 -1.77 9.71 4.49
N LEU A 120 -0.85 8.78 4.71
CA LEU A 120 0.17 8.37 3.76
C LEU A 120 -0.11 6.93 3.30
N TYR A 121 0.05 6.66 2.01
CA TYR A 121 -0.19 5.33 1.45
C TYR A 121 0.64 5.09 0.18
N PHE A 122 0.77 3.81 -0.16
CA PHE A 122 1.42 3.37 -1.39
C PHE A 122 0.34 3.00 -2.42
N ASN A 123 0.23 3.74 -3.52
CA ASN A 123 -0.73 3.49 -4.58
C ASN A 123 -0.05 2.65 -5.68
N ASN A 124 -0.31 1.34 -5.69
CA ASN A 124 0.41 0.41 -6.55
C ASN A 124 0.15 0.63 -8.04
N GLY A 125 -1.05 1.06 -8.41
CA GLY A 125 -1.49 1.03 -9.80
C GLY A 125 -2.08 -0.33 -10.21
N ARG A 126 -2.82 -0.33 -11.30
CA ARG A 126 -3.50 -1.51 -11.85
C ARG A 126 -3.52 -1.44 -13.37
N ILE A 127 -2.95 -2.44 -14.06
CA ILE A 127 -3.08 -2.55 -15.52
C ILE A 127 -4.54 -2.88 -15.90
N PRO A 128 -5.13 -2.25 -16.94
CA PRO A 128 -4.54 -1.23 -17.82
C PRO A 128 -4.78 0.21 -17.37
N ASP A 129 -5.45 0.44 -16.23
CA ASP A 129 -5.87 1.77 -15.78
C ASP A 129 -4.71 2.69 -15.36
N ARG A 130 -3.69 2.12 -14.71
CA ARG A 130 -2.55 2.82 -14.10
C ARG A 130 -1.34 1.91 -14.00
N GLU A 131 -0.42 1.99 -14.95
CA GLU A 131 0.79 1.14 -15.02
C GLU A 131 2.03 1.76 -14.33
N TRP A 132 1.82 2.45 -13.23
CA TRP A 132 2.88 3.02 -12.40
C TRP A 132 2.39 3.12 -10.95
N SER A 133 3.33 3.12 -10.02
CA SER A 133 3.07 3.30 -8.61
C SER A 133 3.45 4.70 -8.16
N THR A 134 2.88 5.13 -7.04
CA THR A 134 3.25 6.35 -6.33
C THR A 134 3.14 6.14 -4.83
N VAL A 135 3.82 7.00 -4.08
CA VAL A 135 3.54 7.22 -2.66
C VAL A 135 2.82 8.56 -2.57
N GLU A 136 1.66 8.57 -1.91
CA GLU A 136 0.75 9.71 -1.94
C GLU A 136 0.33 10.06 -0.51
N GLU A 137 0.16 11.36 -0.27
CA GLU A 137 -0.34 11.92 0.98
C GLU A 137 -1.66 12.64 0.71
N ILE A 138 -2.67 12.41 1.56
CA ILE A 138 -3.92 13.18 1.54
C ILE A 138 -4.14 13.87 2.88
N GLU A 139 -4.58 15.13 2.79
CA GLU A 139 -5.21 15.82 3.90
C GLU A 139 -6.68 15.38 3.98
N LEU A 140 -7.12 14.98 5.17
CA LEU A 140 -8.51 14.57 5.39
C LEU A 140 -9.39 15.83 5.41
N PRO A 141 -10.59 15.81 4.79
CA PRO A 141 -11.48 16.96 4.72
C PRO A 141 -12.24 17.13 6.05
N GLU A 142 -11.51 17.35 7.13
CA GLU A 142 -12.10 17.51 8.45
C GLU A 142 -12.65 18.93 8.65
N LYS A 143 -13.78 19.04 9.35
CA LYS A 143 -14.35 20.33 9.72
C LYS A 143 -13.39 21.16 10.57
N GLU A 144 -12.70 20.48 11.49
CA GLU A 144 -11.61 21.01 12.29
C GLU A 144 -10.48 19.99 12.31
N LYS A 145 -9.22 20.46 12.27
CA LYS A 145 -8.04 19.58 12.19
C LYS A 145 -8.03 18.61 13.37
N ASN A 146 -7.92 17.32 13.07
CA ASN A 146 -7.96 16.21 14.02
C ASN A 146 -9.30 15.97 14.74
N SER A 147 -10.42 16.56 14.28
CA SER A 147 -11.73 16.31 14.89
C SER A 147 -12.28 14.90 14.68
N GLY A 148 -11.82 14.18 13.66
CA GLY A 148 -12.41 12.92 13.21
C GLY A 148 -13.76 13.09 12.50
N ILE A 149 -14.21 14.33 12.25
CA ILE A 149 -15.49 14.64 11.60
C ILE A 149 -15.21 15.14 10.18
N TYR A 150 -15.64 14.35 9.20
CA TYR A 150 -15.34 14.58 7.79
C TYR A 150 -16.49 15.26 7.05
N GLU A 151 -16.16 16.36 6.38
CA GLU A 151 -17.12 17.10 5.57
C GLU A 151 -17.34 16.42 4.21
N ARG A 152 -18.60 16.42 3.78
CA ARG A 152 -18.99 15.95 2.46
C ARG A 152 -20.19 16.74 1.96
N GLU A 153 -20.05 17.30 0.78
CA GLU A 153 -21.18 17.90 0.08
C GLU A 153 -22.20 16.84 -0.32
N GLN A 154 -23.49 17.11 -0.09
CA GLN A 154 -24.56 16.18 -0.40
C GLN A 154 -24.54 15.80 -1.89
N GLY A 155 -24.62 14.50 -2.16
CA GLY A 155 -24.58 13.96 -3.53
C GLY A 155 -23.18 13.77 -4.10
N LYS A 156 -22.14 14.40 -3.55
CA LYS A 156 -20.75 14.28 -4.00
C LYS A 156 -19.96 13.20 -3.24
N PRO A 157 -18.84 12.71 -3.81
CA PRO A 157 -17.91 11.89 -3.06
C PRO A 157 -17.22 12.71 -1.95
N PHE A 158 -16.67 12.01 -0.96
CA PHE A 158 -15.73 12.62 -0.03
C PHE A 158 -14.50 13.14 -0.77
N GLY A 159 -14.04 14.33 -0.40
CA GLY A 159 -12.73 14.85 -0.80
C GLY A 159 -11.57 14.18 -0.04
N PRO A 160 -10.33 14.61 -0.28
CA PRO A 160 -9.94 15.65 -1.24
C PRO A 160 -10.04 15.15 -2.69
N GLU A 161 -10.01 16.06 -3.67
CA GLU A 161 -10.04 15.69 -5.10
C GLU A 161 -8.76 14.97 -5.56
N GLY A 162 -7.67 15.09 -4.79
CA GLY A 162 -6.40 14.46 -5.06
C GLY A 162 -5.43 14.59 -3.88
N PRO A 163 -4.25 13.97 -3.99
CA PRO A 163 -3.22 14.05 -2.96
C PRO A 163 -2.62 15.46 -2.87
N CYS A 164 -2.27 15.88 -1.65
CA CYS A 164 -1.55 17.13 -1.38
C CYS A 164 -0.03 16.97 -1.59
N TRP A 165 0.48 15.74 -1.59
CA TRP A 165 1.86 15.43 -1.94
C TRP A 165 1.94 14.08 -2.65
N THR A 166 2.88 13.94 -3.59
CA THR A 166 3.09 12.71 -4.36
C THR A 166 4.57 12.53 -4.66
N PHE A 167 5.07 11.32 -4.43
CA PHE A 167 6.35 10.84 -4.94
C PHE A 167 6.16 9.69 -5.91
N GLY A 168 7.00 9.66 -6.94
CA GLY A 168 6.84 8.81 -8.11
C GLY A 168 6.09 9.54 -9.22
N SER A 169 6.26 9.06 -10.44
CA SER A 169 5.73 9.69 -11.64
C SER A 169 5.06 8.68 -12.56
N LYS A 170 4.40 9.18 -13.61
CA LYS A 170 3.81 8.31 -14.64
C LYS A 170 4.90 7.47 -15.29
N LYS A 171 4.49 6.33 -15.83
CA LYS A 171 5.34 5.45 -16.66
C LYS A 171 6.17 6.26 -17.65
N ASP A 172 7.42 5.86 -17.83
CA ASP A 172 8.40 6.46 -18.74
C ASP A 172 8.85 7.89 -18.37
N ARG A 173 8.63 8.31 -17.12
CA ARG A 173 9.17 9.55 -16.55
C ARG A 173 10.26 9.24 -15.51
N ARG A 174 11.11 10.22 -15.21
CA ARG A 174 12.12 10.12 -14.15
C ARG A 174 11.44 9.76 -12.82
N ASP A 175 12.07 8.90 -12.04
CA ASP A 175 11.58 8.43 -10.73
C ASP A 175 10.26 7.63 -10.81
N SER A 176 9.89 7.16 -12.00
CA SER A 176 8.79 6.20 -12.19
C SER A 176 9.21 4.81 -11.71
N PHE A 177 8.34 4.17 -10.94
CA PHE A 177 8.48 2.79 -10.51
C PHE A 177 7.12 2.11 -10.55
N TYR A 178 7.11 0.77 -10.61
CA TYR A 178 5.86 0.02 -10.61
C TYR A 178 5.98 -1.24 -9.76
N CYS A 179 5.15 -1.31 -8.72
CA CYS A 179 5.03 -2.44 -7.81
C CYS A 179 3.64 -3.04 -7.96
N THR A 180 3.54 -4.21 -8.57
CA THR A 180 2.24 -4.84 -8.88
C THR A 180 1.50 -5.37 -7.66
N HIS A 181 2.19 -5.52 -6.53
CA HIS A 181 1.68 -6.04 -5.28
C HIS A 181 2.58 -5.60 -4.13
N ILE A 182 2.11 -5.77 -2.88
CA ILE A 182 2.84 -5.42 -1.64
C ILE A 182 3.40 -3.99 -1.73
N SER A 183 4.50 -3.68 -1.05
CA SER A 183 5.06 -2.33 -0.89
C SER A 183 4.46 -1.53 0.26
N ALA A 184 5.26 -0.57 0.73
CA ALA A 184 4.94 0.22 1.89
C ALA A 184 5.65 1.57 1.89
N CYS A 185 5.20 2.44 2.79
CA CYS A 185 5.76 3.77 2.99
C CYS A 185 5.59 4.20 4.45
N GLN A 186 6.54 4.99 4.94
CA GLN A 186 6.52 5.55 6.29
C GLN A 186 7.13 6.96 6.27
N ARG A 187 6.38 7.97 6.73
CA ARG A 187 6.93 9.30 7.02
C ARG A 187 7.72 9.21 8.34
N LEU A 188 8.96 9.66 8.31
CA LEU A 188 9.88 9.64 9.45
C LEU A 188 9.82 10.97 10.22
N SER A 189 10.34 10.99 11.45
CA SER A 189 10.32 12.18 12.32
C SER A 189 11.14 13.36 11.79
N ASN A 190 12.12 13.10 10.93
CA ASN A 190 12.88 14.12 10.20
C ASN A 190 12.20 14.59 8.90
N ASN A 191 10.93 14.22 8.69
CA ASN A 191 10.13 14.44 7.48
C ASN A 191 10.58 13.71 6.21
N ASN A 192 11.65 12.92 6.26
CA ASN A 192 11.97 12.02 5.16
C ASN A 192 10.90 10.93 5.03
N THR A 193 10.80 10.34 3.84
CA THR A 193 9.89 9.22 3.60
C THR A 193 10.68 7.97 3.29
N LEU A 194 10.52 6.92 4.11
CA LEU A 194 11.00 5.59 3.80
C LEU A 194 9.99 4.92 2.86
N ILE A 195 10.47 4.36 1.75
CA ILE A 195 9.66 3.69 0.73
C ILE A 195 10.20 2.29 0.52
N THR A 196 9.30 1.30 0.49
CA THR A 196 9.61 -0.10 0.20
C THR A 196 8.98 -0.49 -1.12
N LEU A 197 9.81 -0.82 -2.12
CA LEU A 197 9.39 -1.46 -3.37
C LEU A 197 9.41 -2.97 -3.15
N GLY A 198 8.28 -3.51 -2.71
CA GLY A 198 8.23 -4.87 -2.19
C GLY A 198 8.59 -5.96 -3.20
N PRO A 199 8.04 -5.96 -4.44
CA PRO A 199 8.39 -6.96 -5.46
C PRO A 199 9.87 -6.91 -5.87
N GLN A 200 10.47 -5.73 -5.78
CA GLN A 200 11.88 -5.51 -6.08
C GLN A 200 12.76 -5.78 -4.86
N GLY A 201 12.21 -5.90 -3.66
CA GLY A 201 12.99 -6.01 -2.42
C GLY A 201 13.95 -4.83 -2.23
N ILE A 202 13.51 -3.62 -2.58
CA ILE A 202 14.30 -2.40 -2.43
C ILE A 202 13.63 -1.53 -1.37
N MET A 203 14.43 -0.95 -0.49
CA MET A 203 14.02 0.12 0.41
C MET A 203 14.88 1.34 0.13
N PHE A 204 14.30 2.52 0.20
CA PHE A 204 15.06 3.75 0.09
C PHE A 204 14.37 4.87 0.87
N GLU A 205 15.15 5.85 1.28
CA GLU A 205 14.69 7.03 2.00
C GLU A 205 14.89 8.26 1.14
N ILE A 206 13.84 9.09 1.06
CA ILE A 206 13.87 10.35 0.33
C ILE A 206 13.66 11.55 1.25
N THR A 207 14.24 12.68 0.90
CA THR A 207 13.89 13.98 1.49
C THR A 207 12.48 14.42 1.06
N PRO A 208 11.88 15.44 1.71
CA PRO A 208 10.64 16.05 1.25
C PRO A 208 10.67 16.53 -0.21
N GLU A 209 11.85 16.94 -0.69
CA GLU A 209 12.13 17.38 -2.06
C GLU A 209 12.29 16.22 -3.06
N GLY A 210 12.30 14.97 -2.56
CA GLY A 210 12.40 13.77 -3.38
C GLY A 210 13.83 13.29 -3.65
N GLU A 211 14.83 13.82 -2.96
CA GLU A 211 16.22 13.36 -3.10
C GLU A 211 16.44 12.07 -2.31
N GLU A 212 16.99 11.04 -2.97
CA GLU A 212 17.33 9.79 -2.28
C GLU A 212 18.59 9.95 -1.43
N VAL A 213 18.47 9.73 -0.13
CA VAL A 213 19.55 9.88 0.86
C VAL A 213 20.04 8.55 1.43
N TRP A 214 19.29 7.48 1.22
CA TRP A 214 19.66 6.13 1.67
C TRP A 214 18.95 5.07 0.83
N ARG A 215 19.62 3.95 0.59
CA ARG A 215 19.05 2.79 -0.11
C ARG A 215 19.57 1.49 0.49
N TYR A 216 18.68 0.50 0.51
CA TYR A 216 19.01 -0.88 0.80
C TYR A 216 18.34 -1.80 -0.21
N VAL A 217 19.11 -2.77 -0.70
CA VAL A 217 18.66 -3.78 -1.65
C VAL A 217 18.73 -5.11 -0.93
N CYS A 218 17.58 -5.72 -0.63
CA CYS A 218 17.52 -6.97 0.13
C CYS A 218 18.39 -8.05 -0.53
N PRO A 219 19.33 -8.69 0.19
CA PRO A 219 20.19 -9.71 -0.38
C PRO A 219 19.47 -11.06 -0.52
N LEU A 220 18.35 -11.24 0.19
CA LEU A 220 17.64 -12.52 0.25
C LEU A 220 16.87 -12.78 -1.06
N ILE A 221 17.14 -13.95 -1.64
CA ILE A 221 16.45 -14.48 -2.82
C ILE A 221 15.79 -15.81 -2.46
N HIS A 222 14.61 -16.05 -3.02
CA HIS A 222 13.84 -17.27 -2.78
C HIS A 222 14.24 -18.35 -3.80
N ASN A 223 15.16 -19.23 -3.42
CA ASN A 223 15.60 -20.32 -4.28
C ASN A 223 14.55 -21.44 -4.29
N LEU A 224 13.93 -21.71 -5.44
CA LEU A 224 12.88 -22.73 -5.59
C LEU A 224 13.40 -24.18 -5.57
N THR A 225 14.73 -24.39 -5.46
CA THR A 225 15.37 -25.70 -5.67
C THR A 225 16.04 -26.31 -4.44
N HIS A 226 16.10 -25.61 -3.31
CA HIS A 226 16.83 -26.07 -2.11
C HIS A 226 15.96 -26.05 -0.85
N ASP A 227 16.20 -27.01 0.05
CA ASP A 227 15.55 -27.13 1.37
C ASP A 227 15.88 -25.97 2.33
N TYR A 228 16.75 -25.05 1.94
CA TYR A 228 16.98 -23.78 2.63
C TYR A 228 16.23 -22.65 1.91
N PRO A 229 15.23 -22.03 2.57
CA PRO A 229 14.25 -21.19 1.87
C PRO A 229 14.83 -19.87 1.32
N HIS A 230 16.06 -19.49 1.69
CA HIS A 230 16.68 -18.24 1.26
C HIS A 230 18.19 -18.40 1.06
N THR A 231 18.70 -17.96 -0.10
CA THR A 231 20.13 -17.70 -0.31
C THR A 231 20.36 -16.19 -0.31
N SER A 232 21.59 -15.73 -0.03
CA SER A 232 21.96 -14.31 -0.04
C SER A 232 22.85 -13.96 -1.22
N THR A 233 22.63 -12.80 -1.84
CA THR A 233 23.58 -12.19 -2.77
C THR A 233 24.65 -11.43 -1.99
N PRO A 234 25.95 -11.68 -2.22
CA PRO A 234 27.02 -10.92 -1.59
C PRO A 234 26.95 -9.43 -1.91
N GLN A 235 27.41 -8.59 -0.98
CA GLN A 235 27.42 -7.15 -1.19
C GLN A 235 28.24 -6.76 -2.43
N GLY A 236 27.69 -5.86 -3.25
CA GLY A 236 28.31 -5.41 -4.50
C GLY A 236 28.03 -6.31 -5.71
N GLN A 237 27.41 -7.47 -5.52
CA GLN A 237 26.98 -8.33 -6.62
C GLN A 237 25.55 -8.04 -7.07
N LEU A 238 25.26 -8.36 -8.33
CA LEU A 238 23.90 -8.31 -8.87
C LEU A 238 23.16 -9.58 -8.44
N ARG A 239 21.87 -9.43 -8.11
CA ARG A 239 21.00 -10.59 -7.91
C ARG A 239 20.89 -11.36 -9.23
N ALA A 240 20.86 -12.69 -9.14
CA ALA A 240 20.66 -13.54 -10.30
C ALA A 240 19.32 -13.21 -10.99
N TYR A 241 19.35 -13.12 -12.32
CA TYR A 241 18.19 -12.80 -13.14
C TYR A 241 17.10 -13.88 -13.00
N GLY A 242 15.85 -13.46 -12.78
CA GLY A 242 14.70 -14.38 -12.66
C GLY A 242 14.41 -14.86 -11.24
N GLU A 243 15.31 -14.63 -10.27
CA GLU A 243 15.05 -14.95 -8.86
C GLU A 243 13.98 -14.02 -8.28
N LYS A 244 13.00 -14.62 -7.59
CA LYS A 244 11.92 -13.86 -6.97
C LYS A 244 12.40 -13.28 -5.64
N CYS A 245 12.25 -11.96 -5.50
CA CYS A 245 12.34 -11.29 -4.22
C CYS A 245 10.94 -10.83 -3.80
N SER A 246 10.65 -10.87 -2.51
CA SER A 246 9.39 -10.37 -1.97
C SER A 246 9.65 -9.83 -0.57
N LEU A 247 9.83 -8.51 -0.48
CA LEU A 247 9.94 -7.81 0.79
C LEU A 247 8.57 -7.21 1.11
N PHE A 248 7.87 -7.79 2.07
CA PHE A 248 6.48 -7.43 2.33
C PHE A 248 6.32 -5.96 2.77
N ASN A 249 7.09 -5.56 3.79
CA ASN A 249 7.04 -4.24 4.40
C ASN A 249 8.36 -3.99 5.15
N ALA A 250 8.68 -2.72 5.41
CA ALA A 250 9.75 -2.31 6.31
C ALA A 250 9.39 -1.04 7.07
N PHE A 251 9.86 -0.98 8.31
CA PHE A 251 9.74 0.17 9.19
C PHE A 251 11.12 0.60 9.67
N LYS A 252 11.33 1.91 9.74
CA LYS A 252 12.52 2.51 10.34
C LYS A 252 12.12 3.16 11.65
N TYR A 253 12.80 2.74 12.72
CA TYR A 253 12.67 3.32 14.04
C TYR A 253 13.95 4.11 14.36
N VAL A 254 13.78 5.32 14.85
CA VAL A 254 14.89 6.13 15.37
C VAL A 254 15.40 5.56 16.70
N LYS A 255 16.66 5.81 17.04
CA LYS A 255 17.30 5.21 18.23
C LYS A 255 16.60 5.56 19.55
N ASP A 256 16.00 6.74 19.60
CA ASP A 256 15.24 7.30 20.71
C ASP A 256 13.74 6.95 20.68
N HIS A 257 13.32 6.07 19.77
CA HIS A 257 11.92 5.65 19.68
C HIS A 257 11.43 5.10 21.05
N PRO A 258 10.27 5.55 21.58
CA PRO A 258 9.84 5.20 22.94
C PRO A 258 9.76 3.70 23.22
N ALA A 259 9.39 2.88 22.23
CA ALA A 259 9.34 1.42 22.37
C ALA A 259 10.73 0.76 22.57
N LEU A 260 11.81 1.47 22.25
CA LEU A 260 13.20 1.02 22.43
C LEU A 260 13.83 1.54 23.73
N LYS A 261 13.14 2.44 24.46
CA LYS A 261 13.64 2.98 25.73
C LYS A 261 13.89 1.83 26.72
N ASP A 262 15.08 1.85 27.32
CA ASP A 262 15.56 0.85 28.28
C ASP A 262 15.61 -0.59 27.70
N LYS A 263 15.56 -0.74 26.37
CA LYS A 263 15.74 -2.03 25.68
C LYS A 263 17.17 -2.14 25.14
N LYS A 264 17.83 -3.26 25.44
CA LYS A 264 19.09 -3.62 24.78
C LYS A 264 18.78 -4.42 23.52
N LEU A 265 19.18 -3.89 22.37
CA LEU A 265 19.03 -4.58 21.09
C LEU A 265 20.28 -5.43 20.83
N HIS A 266 20.08 -6.73 20.63
CA HIS A 266 21.13 -7.67 20.27
C HIS A 266 20.90 -8.14 18.83
N PRO A 267 21.84 -7.92 17.90
CA PRO A 267 21.72 -8.47 16.56
C PRO A 267 21.74 -10.01 16.65
N ILE A 268 20.76 -10.67 16.03
CA ILE A 268 20.61 -12.14 16.13
C ILE A 268 21.51 -12.85 15.10
N ARG A 269 21.54 -12.35 13.86
CA ARG A 269 22.38 -12.87 12.78
C ARG A 269 22.56 -11.81 11.70
N TYR A 270 23.68 -11.87 10.99
CA TYR A 270 23.80 -11.17 9.73
C TYR A 270 22.91 -11.86 8.68
N LEU A 271 22.19 -11.05 7.90
CA LEU A 271 21.47 -11.53 6.70
C LEU A 271 22.40 -11.57 5.48
N GLU A 272 23.48 -10.81 5.53
CA GLU A 272 24.52 -10.68 4.51
C GLU A 272 25.72 -11.53 4.95
N VAL A 273 26.27 -12.30 4.02
CA VAL A 273 27.52 -13.06 4.20
C VAL A 273 28.49 -12.59 3.13
#